data_AF-A0A357N7T2-F1
#
_entry.id   AF-A0A357N7T2-F1
#
_cell.length_a   1.000
_cell.length_b   1.000
_cell.length_c   1.000
_cell.angle_alpha   90.00
_cell.angle_beta   90.00
_cell.angle_gamma   90.00
#
_symmetry.space_group_name_H-M   'P 1'
#
loop_
_entity.id
_entity.type
_entity.pdbx_description
1 polymer ?
#
loop_
_entity_poly.entity_id
_entity_poly.type
_entity_poly.pdbx_seq_one_letter_code
_entity_poly.pdbx_strand_id
1 'polypeptide(L)' 'TQMKATGEVMAIGRTLEAALLKAVRSQEIKTYGLALPTGPISPTVLGQMLAIPSDERLFAVADALRLGWE' A
#
# COMPACT_ATOMS: atom_id res chain seq x y z
N THR A 1 8.38 -9.93 -17.52
CA THR A 1 8.38 -9.74 -16.05
C THR A 1 9.80 -9.45 -15.62
N GLN A 2 10.09 -8.23 -15.18
CA GLN A 2 11.43 -7.84 -14.73
C GLN A 2 11.29 -7.17 -13.36
N MET A 3 12.17 -7.51 -12.43
CA MET A 3 12.21 -6.89 -11.12
C MET A 3 12.63 -5.42 -11.25
N LYS A 4 11.84 -4.52 -10.63
CA LYS A 4 12.13 -3.08 -10.55
C LYS A 4 12.45 -2.62 -9.12
N ALA A 5 12.21 -3.47 -8.11
CA ALA A 5 12.51 -3.16 -6.73
C ALA A 5 14.03 -3.11 -6.51
N THR A 6 14.50 -2.10 -5.78
CA THR A 6 15.92 -1.90 -5.44
C THR A 6 16.29 -2.56 -4.11
N GLY A 7 15.30 -2.99 -3.34
CA GLY A 7 15.48 -3.65 -2.05
C GLY A 7 14.17 -4.16 -1.49
N GLU A 8 14.26 -4.79 -0.32
CA GLU A 8 13.13 -5.34 0.41
C GLU A 8 13.30 -5.11 1.91
N VAL A 9 12.19 -5.16 2.65
CA VAL A 9 12.19 -5.03 4.11
C VAL A 9 11.46 -6.22 4.71
N MET A 10 11.91 -6.64 5.90
CA MET A 10 11.24 -7.65 6.70
C MET A 10 10.85 -7.04 8.05
N ALA A 11 9.64 -7.35 8.52
CA ALA A 11 9.18 -6.96 9.84
C ALA A 11 8.55 -8.15 10.57
N ILE A 12 8.73 -8.18 11.89
CA ILE A 12 8.18 -9.20 12.79
C ILE A 12 7.23 -8.51 13.76
N GLY A 13 6.04 -9.09 13.95
CA GLY A 13 5.02 -8.67 14.90
C GLY A 13 4.20 -9.87 15.38
N ARG A 14 3.51 -9.72 16.52
CA ARG A 14 2.63 -10.78 17.06
C ARG A 14 1.26 -10.85 16.38
N THR A 15 0.93 -9.85 15.58
CA THR A 15 -0.29 -9.80 14.76
C THR A 15 0.08 -9.30 13.36
N LEU A 16 -0.81 -9.57 12.39
CA LEU A 16 -0.63 -9.15 11.00
C LEU A 16 -0.52 -7.62 10.90
N GLU A 17 -1.39 -6.89 11.59
CA GLU A 17 -1.47 -5.43 11.56
C GLU A 17 -0.17 -4.81 12.10
N ALA A 18 0.36 -5.35 13.20
CA ALA A 18 1.60 -4.89 13.79
C ALA A 18 2.80 -5.15 12.86
N ALA A 19 2.91 -6.34 12.28
CA ALA A 19 3.98 -6.68 11.35
C ALA A 19 3.90 -5.84 10.06
N LEU A 20 2.71 -5.69 9.50
CA LEU A 20 2.45 -4.92 8.27
C LEU A 20 2.79 -3.43 8.46
N LEU A 21 2.28 -2.79 9.52
CA LEU A 21 2.55 -1.38 9.78
C LEU A 21 4.02 -1.11 10.13
N LYS A 22 4.74 -2.11 10.66
CA LYS A 22 6.19 -2.02 10.86
C LYS A 22 6.93 -2.11 9.53
N ALA A 23 6.58 -3.06 8.66
CA ALA A 23 7.17 -3.19 7.32
C ALA A 23 6.96 -1.93 6.48
N VAL A 24 5.74 -1.39 6.42
CA VAL A 24 5.42 -0.17 5.65
C VAL A 24 6.25 1.02 6.12
N ARG A 25 6.44 1.18 7.44
CA ARG A 25 7.30 2.25 7.99
C ARG A 25 8.78 2.05 7.67
N SER A 26 9.24 0.80 7.61
CA SER A 26 10.63 0.47 7.27
C SER A 26 10.99 0.72 5.79
N GLN A 27 10.03 0.99 4.91
CA GLN A 27 10.28 1.31 3.50
C GLN A 27 10.80 2.74 3.26
N GLU A 28 10.83 3.61 4.27
CA GLU A 28 11.32 5.00 4.19
C GLU A 28 10.64 5.91 3.14
N ILE A 29 9.48 5.50 2.60
CA ILE A 29 8.68 6.24 1.60
C ILE A 29 7.87 7.41 2.17
N LYS A 30 8.23 7.92 3.37
CA LYS A 30 7.59 9.05 4.05
C LYS A 30 6.06 8.94 4.24
N THR A 31 5.52 7.72 4.27
CA THR A 31 4.11 7.48 4.59
C THR A 31 3.94 7.05 6.05
N TYR A 32 2.84 7.49 6.67
CA TYR A 32 2.45 7.06 8.00
C TYR A 32 1.25 6.10 7.88
N GLY A 33 1.53 4.80 7.94
CA GLY A 33 0.51 3.76 7.83
C GLY A 33 0.13 3.45 6.38
N LEU A 34 -1.08 2.92 6.18
CA LEU A 34 -1.56 2.47 4.87
C LEU A 34 -2.34 3.57 4.13
N ALA A 35 -1.77 4.75 3.94
CA ALA A 35 -2.42 5.85 3.21
C ALA A 35 -1.65 6.19 1.93
N LEU A 36 -2.37 6.53 0.85
CA LEU A 36 -1.74 7.02 -0.37
C LEU A 36 -1.04 8.37 -0.11
N PRO A 37 0.22 8.54 -0.54
CA PRO A 37 0.93 9.82 -0.42
C PRO A 37 0.28 10.96 -1.21
N THR A 38 -0.46 10.61 -2.26
CA THR A 38 -1.04 11.52 -3.25
C THR A 38 -2.38 12.13 -2.86
N GLY A 39 -2.96 11.72 -1.72
CA GLY A 39 -4.25 12.20 -1.24
C GLY A 39 -5.45 11.49 -1.88
N PRO A 40 -6.67 12.05 -1.78
CA PRO A 40 -7.88 11.42 -2.29
C PRO A 40 -7.83 11.23 -3.80
N ILE A 41 -8.10 10.01 -4.26
CA ILE A 41 -8.18 9.65 -5.68
C ILE A 41 -9.62 9.36 -6.10
N SER A 42 -9.93 9.59 -7.37
CA SER A 42 -11.26 9.31 -7.90
C SER A 42 -11.52 7.79 -7.96
N PRO A 43 -12.78 7.34 -7.86
CA PRO A 43 -13.10 5.91 -7.97
C PRO A 43 -12.57 5.29 -9.26
N THR A 44 -12.66 5.98 -10.40
CA THR A 44 -12.13 5.47 -11.68
C THR A 44 -10.62 5.20 -11.61
N VAL A 45 -9.85 6.13 -11.04
CA VAL A 45 -8.39 5.97 -10.89
C VAL A 45 -8.07 4.87 -9.89
N LEU A 46 -8.79 4.82 -8.77
CA LEU A 46 -8.63 3.75 -7.78
C LEU A 46 -8.90 2.37 -8.39
N GLY A 47 -9.93 2.24 -9.23
CA GLY A 47 -10.21 0.99 -9.95
C GLY A 47 -9.07 0.57 -10.88
N GLN A 48 -8.43 1.52 -11.57
CA GLN A 48 -7.26 1.25 -12.40
C GLN A 48 -6.05 0.81 -11.56
N MET A 49 -5.80 1.46 -10.42
CA MET A 49 -4.71 1.10 -9.50
C MET A 49 -4.93 -0.28 -8.85
N LEU A 50 -6.18 -0.68 -8.63
CA LEU A 50 -6.53 -2.02 -8.14
C LEU A 50 -6.34 -3.10 -9.21
N ALA A 51 -6.63 -2.78 -10.47
CA ALA A 51 -6.54 -3.70 -11.61
C ALA A 51 -5.10 -3.91 -12.10
N ILE A 52 -4.28 -2.87 -12.11
CA ILE A 52 -2.92 -2.88 -12.66
C ILE A 52 -1.90 -2.92 -11.50
N PRO A 53 -1.08 -3.99 -11.35
CA PRO A 53 -0.09 -4.07 -10.29
C PRO A 53 0.95 -2.94 -10.34
N SER A 54 1.08 -2.22 -9.22
CA SER A 54 2.10 -1.20 -8.96
C SER A 54 2.60 -1.28 -7.51
N ASP A 55 3.66 -0.54 -7.21
CA ASP A 55 4.18 -0.29 -5.87
C ASP A 55 3.17 0.41 -4.95
N GLU A 56 2.26 1.19 -5.51
CA GLU A 56 1.20 1.89 -4.76
C GLU A 56 -0.03 1.03 -4.46
N ARG A 57 -0.15 -0.18 -5.04
CA ARG A 57 -1.37 -1.00 -4.98
C ARG A 57 -1.80 -1.35 -3.56
N LEU A 58 -0.86 -1.58 -2.64
CA LEU A 58 -1.19 -1.86 -1.24
C LEU A 58 -1.96 -0.70 -0.58
N PHE A 59 -1.59 0.54 -0.91
CA PHE A 59 -2.25 1.75 -0.42
C PHE A 59 -3.61 1.95 -1.08
N ALA A 60 -3.71 1.67 -2.38
CA ALA A 60 -4.98 1.67 -3.11
C ALA A 60 -5.98 0.67 -2.51
N VAL A 61 -5.54 -0.55 -2.17
CA VAL A 61 -6.39 -1.55 -1.48
C VAL A 61 -6.88 -1.01 -0.14
N ALA A 62 -6.01 -0.38 0.65
CA ALA A 62 -6.41 0.20 1.92
C ALA A 62 -7.46 1.31 1.75
N ASP A 63 -7.32 2.17 0.73
CA ASP A 63 -8.32 3.19 0.43
C ASP A 63 -9.64 2.61 -0.07
N ALA A 64 -9.60 1.57 -0.91
CA ALA A 64 -10.80 0.87 -1.34
C ALA A 64 -11.58 0.27 -0.16
N LEU A 65 -10.87 -0.36 0.79
CA LEU A 65 -11.48 -0.89 2.01
C LEU A 65 -12.09 0.23 2.88
N ARG A 66 -11.44 1.40 2.99
CA ARG A 66 -12.00 2.56 3.71
C ARG A 66 -13.26 3.12 3.06
N LEU A 67 -13.33 3.07 1.74
CA LEU A 67 -14.47 3.54 0.96
C LEU A 67 -15.63 2.52 0.91
N GLY A 68 -15.46 1.33 1.49
CA GLY A 68 -16.47 0.27 1.44
C GLY A 68 -16.65 -0.31 0.04
N TRP A 69 -15.56 -0.39 -0.73
CA TRP A 69 -15.57 -0.97 -2.07
C TRP A 69 -15.89 -2.47 -2.01
N GLU A 70 -16.94 -2.90 -2.71
CA GLU A 70 -17.38 -4.31 -2.83
C GLU A 70 -16.88 -5.00 -4.11
#